data_AF-A0A6J0Y5H3-F1
#
_entry.id   AF-A0A6J0Y5H3-F1
#
_cell.length_a   1.000
_cell.length_b   1.000
_cell.length_c   1.000
_cell.angle_alpha   90.00
_cell.angle_beta   90.00
_cell.angle_gamma   90.00
#
_symmetry.space_group_name_H-M   'P 1'
#
loop_
_entity.id
_entity.type
_entity.pdbx_description
1 polymer ?
#
loop_
_entity_poly.entity_id
_entity_poly.type
_entity_poly.pdbx_seq_one_letter_code
_entity_poly.pdbx_strand_id
1 'polypeptide(L)'
;MEQIDIMVNNKKLDWERKMRALETRLDLRDQALANAQTCLEQKGQEVGLLRQKLDSLEKRNLATTQNYEGQLQTLKAQFSTLTNSFEKLRLHQIKQNKFRQKDVPHLKEEMPFELNSLNQKLEEFRAKSREWDKQEILHQTHLVSLDAQQKILSEKCHQFQKQAQSYQTQLNGKKQDIEDSSPEIPRLICEPDSTCETSERDEFIIEKLKSAVSEIALSRNKLQDENQKLLKELKMYQRQCQAMEAGLSEVKSELQSRDDLLRIIEMERLQLHRELLKLGESQSTQENKKRLESSYSPSIKESEKKRKELFSATPDPPDHGKELNKIRSHLYQEEEYHSSEQERMRNEISDLTQELHQKEITIATVMKKAALLERQLKMELEIKEKMLSKQQMSDTRYRAVRTENAHLKGMMGDLDPGRYMTSGITDMKSIDFTNREHSRHTSINKLEYENERLRNDLAKLHASGKSTWAHQNTYEEAGRFSHDREPSRSATPPLPALPFQTKEVTSPLVSDDEVFPMSPPDISFPASLAAQHFLLEEEKRAKELEKLLNTHIDELQRHTEFTLNKYTKLKQNRHI
;
A
#
# COMPACT_ATOMS: atom_id res chain seq x y z
N MET A 1 48.59 3.26 -66.52
CA MET A 1 49.39 3.01 -65.31
C MET A 1 48.94 3.94 -64.18
N GLU A 2 48.99 5.27 -64.35
CA GLU A 2 48.62 6.25 -63.30
C GLU A 2 47.23 6.05 -62.64
N GLN A 3 46.19 5.71 -63.42
CA GLN A 3 44.84 5.51 -62.87
C GLN A 3 44.74 4.30 -61.93
N ILE A 4 45.55 3.26 -62.17
CA ILE A 4 45.65 2.09 -61.28
C ILE A 4 46.35 2.49 -59.99
N ASP A 5 47.43 3.28 -60.07
CA ASP A 5 48.17 3.76 -58.89
C ASP A 5 47.31 4.64 -57.99
N ILE A 6 46.51 5.55 -58.57
CA ILE A 6 45.55 6.37 -57.81
C ILE A 6 44.50 5.50 -57.12
N MET A 7 43.94 4.50 -57.82
CA MET A 7 42.95 3.58 -57.24
C MET A 7 43.54 2.74 -56.10
N VAL A 8 44.74 2.19 -56.28
CA VAL A 8 45.46 1.41 -55.26
C VAL A 8 45.77 2.29 -54.05
N ASN A 9 46.23 3.52 -54.27
CA ASN A 9 46.50 4.46 -53.19
C ASN A 9 45.23 4.87 -52.42
N ASN A 10 44.10 5.09 -53.10
CA ASN A 10 42.81 5.35 -52.46
C ASN A 10 42.34 4.17 -51.62
N LYS A 11 42.46 2.94 -52.14
CA LYS A 11 42.16 1.73 -51.35
C LYS A 11 43.06 1.61 -50.14
N LYS A 12 44.37 1.86 -50.28
CA LYS A 12 45.31 1.88 -49.16
C LYS A 12 44.90 2.89 -48.09
N LEU A 13 44.57 4.12 -48.49
CA LEU A 13 44.07 5.14 -47.56
C LEU A 13 42.76 4.73 -46.88
N ASP A 14 41.84 4.08 -47.60
CA ASP A 14 40.60 3.55 -47.00
C ASP A 14 40.89 2.46 -45.96
N TRP A 15 41.82 1.55 -46.24
CA TRP A 15 42.26 0.52 -45.30
C TRP A 15 42.91 1.13 -44.07
N GLU A 16 43.78 2.14 -44.24
CA GLU A 16 44.40 2.85 -43.12
C GLU A 16 43.36 3.60 -42.28
N ARG A 17 42.36 4.24 -42.89
CA ARG A 17 41.25 4.88 -42.14
C ARG A 17 40.44 3.84 -41.37
N LYS A 18 40.13 2.69 -41.97
CA LYS A 18 39.43 1.59 -41.30
C LYS A 18 40.24 1.01 -40.15
N MET A 19 41.55 0.84 -40.34
CA MET A 19 42.47 0.36 -39.30
C MET A 19 42.50 1.33 -38.11
N ARG A 20 42.71 2.62 -38.35
CA ARG A 20 42.67 3.65 -37.29
C ARG A 20 41.33 3.73 -36.57
N ALA A 21 40.23 3.57 -37.30
CA ALA A 21 38.89 3.54 -36.70
C ALA A 21 38.69 2.31 -35.80
N LEU A 22 39.22 1.14 -36.20
CA LEU A 22 39.18 -0.06 -35.37
C LEU A 22 40.09 0.03 -34.14
N GLU A 23 41.30 0.57 -34.28
CA GLU A 23 42.24 0.83 -33.18
C GLU A 23 41.59 1.74 -32.13
N THR A 24 41.05 2.89 -32.56
CA THR A 24 40.34 3.82 -31.65
C THR A 24 39.18 3.12 -30.92
N ARG A 25 38.45 2.24 -31.61
CA ARG A 25 37.33 1.50 -31.02
C ARG A 25 37.80 0.44 -30.01
N LEU A 26 38.97 -0.15 -30.23
CA LEU A 26 39.60 -1.09 -29.30
C LEU A 26 40.07 -0.34 -28.05
N ASP A 27 40.77 0.78 -28.21
CA ASP A 27 41.25 1.61 -27.10
C ASP A 27 40.09 2.10 -26.21
N LEU A 28 38.99 2.54 -26.82
CA LEU A 28 37.78 2.93 -26.08
C LEU A 28 37.17 1.75 -25.30
N ARG A 29 37.23 0.53 -25.86
CA ARG A 29 36.76 -0.67 -25.17
C ARG A 29 37.67 -1.05 -24.01
N ASP A 30 38.98 -0.99 -24.20
CA ASP A 30 39.95 -1.31 -23.15
C ASP A 30 39.86 -0.29 -22.01
N GLN A 31 39.67 0.99 -22.32
CA GLN A 31 39.40 2.02 -21.32
C GLN A 31 38.09 1.77 -20.57
N ALA A 32 37.03 1.41 -21.28
CA ALA A 32 35.74 1.08 -20.64
C ALA A 32 35.84 -0.15 -19.74
N LEU A 33 36.61 -1.17 -20.14
CA LEU A 33 36.89 -2.36 -19.34
C LEU A 33 37.69 -2.02 -18.08
N ALA A 34 38.74 -1.20 -18.19
CA ALA A 34 39.53 -0.76 -17.04
C ALA A 34 38.65 0.02 -16.03
N ASN A 35 37.83 0.94 -16.52
CA ASN A 35 36.89 1.69 -15.67
C ASN A 35 35.88 0.77 -14.98
N ALA A 36 35.34 -0.22 -15.69
CA ALA A 36 34.43 -1.21 -15.13
C ALA A 36 35.11 -2.07 -14.06
N GLN A 37 36.37 -2.47 -14.27
CA GLN A 37 37.17 -3.21 -13.29
C GLN A 37 37.41 -2.40 -12.01
N THR A 38 37.82 -1.13 -12.13
CA THR A 38 38.01 -0.26 -10.96
C THR A 38 36.70 -0.06 -10.18
N CYS A 39 35.59 0.15 -10.89
CA CYS A 39 34.26 0.26 -10.25
C CYS A 39 33.89 -1.04 -9.51
N LEU A 40 34.14 -2.19 -10.13
CA LEU A 40 33.87 -3.48 -9.50
C LEU A 40 34.73 -3.70 -8.25
N GLU A 41 36.00 -3.32 -8.28
CA GLU A 41 36.91 -3.41 -7.13
C GLU A 41 36.44 -2.53 -5.97
N GLN A 42 36.07 -1.28 -6.25
CA GLN A 42 35.49 -0.38 -5.25
C GLN A 42 34.22 -0.97 -4.63
N LYS A 43 33.32 -1.52 -5.45
CA LYS A 43 32.12 -2.20 -4.94
C LYS A 43 32.46 -3.46 -4.13
N GLY A 44 33.51 -4.19 -4.51
CA GLY A 44 34.03 -5.30 -3.72
C GLY A 44 34.48 -4.86 -2.33
N GLN A 45 35.18 -3.73 -2.21
CA GLN A 45 35.61 -3.16 -0.93
C GLN A 45 34.42 -2.70 -0.08
N GLU A 46 33.45 -2.00 -0.67
CA GLU A 46 32.21 -1.59 0.02
C GLU A 46 31.45 -2.79 0.58
N VAL A 47 31.29 -3.85 -0.22
CA VAL A 47 30.64 -5.10 0.21
C VAL A 47 31.43 -5.76 1.34
N GLY A 48 32.77 -5.74 1.27
CA GLY A 48 33.63 -6.25 2.35
C GLY A 48 33.40 -5.52 3.67
N LEU A 49 33.35 -4.18 3.64
CA LEU A 49 33.07 -3.37 4.83
C LEU A 49 31.66 -3.62 5.38
N LEU A 50 30.66 -3.75 4.50
CA LEU A 50 29.29 -4.05 4.90
C LEU A 50 29.19 -5.42 5.57
N ARG A 51 29.88 -6.45 5.05
CA ARG A 51 29.96 -7.77 5.68
C ARG A 51 30.57 -7.69 7.09
N GLN A 52 31.67 -6.96 7.27
CA GLN A 52 32.28 -6.78 8.58
C GLN A 52 31.33 -6.09 9.58
N LYS A 53 30.61 -5.05 9.13
CA LYS A 53 29.61 -4.37 9.95
C LYS A 53 28.46 -5.31 10.33
N LEU A 54 27.97 -6.11 9.38
CA LEU A 54 26.92 -7.09 9.61
C LEU A 54 27.36 -8.12 10.68
N ASP A 55 28.54 -8.70 10.55
CA ASP A 55 29.09 -9.65 11.51
C ASP A 55 29.22 -9.03 12.92
N SER A 56 29.66 -7.77 13.00
CA SER A 56 29.78 -7.07 14.29
C SER A 56 28.42 -6.84 14.96
N LEU A 57 27.40 -6.53 14.14
CA LEU A 57 26.04 -6.31 14.61
C LEU A 57 25.40 -7.62 15.06
N GLU A 58 25.63 -8.71 14.31
CA GLU A 58 25.17 -10.06 14.66
C GLU A 58 25.78 -10.53 15.98
N LYS A 59 27.10 -10.37 16.16
CA LYS A 59 27.77 -10.68 17.43
C LYS A 59 27.22 -9.88 18.61
N ARG A 60 26.99 -8.58 18.43
CA ARG A 60 26.39 -7.72 19.47
C ARG A 60 24.96 -8.16 19.79
N ASN A 61 24.16 -8.45 18.77
CA ASN A 61 22.79 -8.92 18.95
C ASN A 61 22.75 -10.27 19.69
N LEU A 62 23.62 -11.22 19.34
CA LEU A 62 23.73 -12.50 20.03
C LEU A 62 24.06 -12.30 21.51
N ALA A 63 25.04 -11.45 21.83
CA ALA A 63 25.40 -11.13 23.21
C ALA A 63 24.24 -10.49 23.98
N THR A 64 23.49 -9.58 23.36
CA THR A 64 22.29 -8.99 24.00
C THR A 64 21.20 -10.02 24.24
N THR A 65 20.96 -10.94 23.29
CA THR A 65 19.98 -12.01 23.44
C THR A 65 20.37 -12.95 24.59
N GLN A 66 21.64 -13.35 24.67
CA GLN A 66 22.15 -14.18 25.77
C GLN A 66 22.01 -13.48 27.14
N ASN A 67 22.22 -12.17 27.21
CA ASN A 67 22.02 -11.41 28.44
C ASN A 67 20.53 -11.44 28.88
N TYR A 68 19.61 -11.15 27.96
CA TYR A 68 18.17 -11.21 28.26
C TYR A 68 17.70 -12.62 28.62
N GLU A 69 18.24 -13.65 27.97
CA GLU A 69 17.96 -15.03 28.32
C GLU A 69 18.44 -15.37 29.74
N GLY A 70 19.64 -14.93 30.13
CA GLY A 70 20.14 -15.08 31.49
C GLY A 70 19.29 -14.37 32.55
N GLN A 71 18.86 -13.13 32.27
CA GLN A 71 17.92 -12.41 33.15
C GLN A 71 16.59 -13.14 33.29
N LEU A 72 16.04 -13.66 32.18
CA LEU A 72 14.80 -14.42 32.19
C LEU A 72 14.93 -15.72 33.00
N GLN A 73 16.04 -16.44 32.88
CA GLN A 73 16.30 -17.64 33.68
C GLN A 73 16.40 -17.32 35.17
N THR A 74 17.04 -16.20 35.52
CA THR A 74 17.13 -15.71 36.91
C THR A 74 15.74 -15.39 37.47
N LEU A 75 14.93 -14.69 36.70
CA LEU A 75 13.56 -14.33 37.10
C LEU A 75 12.69 -15.59 37.26
N LYS A 76 12.83 -16.58 36.37
CA LYS A 76 12.16 -17.88 36.50
C LYS A 76 12.56 -18.58 37.79
N ALA A 77 13.84 -18.60 38.13
CA ALA A 77 14.32 -19.19 39.38
C ALA A 77 13.75 -18.47 40.61
N GLN A 78 13.72 -17.14 40.60
CA GLN A 78 13.10 -16.34 41.66
C GLN A 78 11.61 -16.66 41.79
N PHE A 79 10.88 -16.75 40.68
CA PHE A 79 9.47 -17.13 40.69
C PHE A 79 9.26 -18.51 41.31
N SER A 80 10.07 -19.50 40.92
CA SER A 80 10.01 -20.84 41.53
C SER A 80 10.28 -20.82 43.04
N THR A 81 11.25 -20.01 43.51
CA THR A 81 11.48 -19.85 44.95
C THR A 81 10.30 -19.21 45.68
N LEU A 82 9.69 -18.19 45.06
CA LEU A 82 8.51 -17.51 45.60
C LEU A 82 7.31 -18.46 45.66
N THR A 83 7.03 -19.22 44.59
CA THR A 83 5.99 -20.25 44.55
C THR A 83 6.19 -21.27 45.67
N ASN A 84 7.41 -21.79 45.82
CA ASN A 84 7.73 -22.73 46.90
C ASN A 84 7.53 -22.13 48.29
N SER A 85 7.90 -20.85 48.48
CA SER A 85 7.69 -20.15 49.76
C SER A 85 6.19 -19.95 50.07
N PHE A 86 5.39 -19.62 49.05
CA PHE A 86 3.96 -19.46 49.15
C PHE A 86 3.26 -20.79 49.48
N GLU A 87 3.64 -21.88 48.83
CA GLU A 87 3.12 -23.21 49.12
C GLU A 87 3.44 -23.65 50.56
N LYS A 88 4.66 -23.40 51.03
CA LYS A 88 5.05 -23.66 52.42
C LYS A 88 4.19 -22.86 53.40
N LEU A 89 3.97 -21.56 53.14
CA LEU A 89 3.13 -20.70 53.97
C LEU A 89 1.67 -21.19 53.98
N ARG A 90 1.13 -21.55 52.82
CA ARG A 90 -0.22 -22.10 52.68
C ARG A 90 -0.39 -23.40 53.46
N LEU A 91 0.57 -24.32 53.36
CA LEU A 91 0.57 -25.57 54.12
C LEU A 91 0.68 -25.32 55.62
N HIS A 92 1.49 -24.34 56.05
CA HIS A 92 1.59 -23.93 57.44
C HIS A 92 0.25 -23.39 57.96
N GLN A 93 -0.42 -22.51 57.22
CA GLN A 93 -1.72 -21.95 57.60
C GLN A 93 -2.80 -23.04 57.71
N ILE A 94 -2.84 -24.00 56.78
CA ILE A 94 -3.75 -25.15 56.84
C ILE A 94 -3.46 -26.01 58.07
N LYS A 95 -2.18 -26.29 58.38
CA LYS A 95 -1.82 -27.02 59.60
C LYS A 95 -2.22 -26.26 60.86
N GLN A 96 -1.96 -24.95 60.94
CA GLN A 96 -2.33 -24.11 62.08
C GLN A 96 -3.85 -24.08 62.31
N ASN A 97 -4.65 -23.97 61.25
CA ASN A 97 -6.11 -24.02 61.35
C ASN A 97 -6.61 -25.39 61.85
N LYS A 98 -5.99 -26.49 61.41
CA LYS A 98 -6.29 -27.83 61.92
C LYS A 98 -5.95 -28.01 63.41
N PHE A 99 -4.92 -27.33 63.91
CA PHE A 99 -4.60 -27.31 65.35
C PHE A 99 -5.60 -26.44 66.15
N ARG A 100 -5.93 -25.22 65.69
CA ARG A 100 -6.96 -24.39 66.34
C ARG A 100 -8.33 -25.09 66.42
N GLN A 101 -8.66 -25.94 65.44
CA GLN A 101 -9.91 -26.69 65.42
C GLN A 101 -9.92 -27.91 66.36
N LYS A 102 -8.75 -28.35 66.85
CA LYS A 102 -8.62 -29.45 67.82
C LYS A 102 -8.63 -28.98 69.28
N ASP A 103 -8.26 -27.72 69.56
CA ASP A 103 -8.07 -27.23 70.94
C ASP A 103 -9.26 -26.44 71.54
N VAL A 104 -10.41 -26.33 70.85
CA VAL A 104 -11.61 -25.68 71.43
C VAL A 104 -12.90 -26.39 71.00
N PRO A 105 -13.61 -27.12 71.90
CA PRO A 105 -14.84 -27.83 71.55
C PRO A 105 -16.10 -26.95 71.39
N HIS A 106 -16.07 -25.63 71.63
CA HIS A 106 -17.30 -24.83 71.82
C HIS A 106 -17.42 -23.48 71.08
N LEU A 107 -16.65 -23.24 70.02
CA LEU A 107 -16.86 -22.05 69.15
C LEU A 107 -17.06 -22.44 67.68
N LYS A 108 -18.04 -23.31 67.42
CA LYS A 108 -18.36 -23.78 66.06
C LYS A 108 -19.57 -23.09 65.43
N GLU A 109 -20.19 -22.10 66.06
CA GLU A 109 -21.52 -21.64 65.61
C GLU A 109 -21.55 -20.29 64.88
N GLU A 110 -20.59 -19.38 65.08
CA GLU A 110 -20.64 -18.04 64.44
C GLU A 110 -19.97 -17.98 63.05
N MET A 111 -18.81 -18.62 62.85
CA MET A 111 -18.10 -18.59 61.56
C MET A 111 -18.71 -19.43 60.41
N PRO A 112 -19.52 -20.49 60.62
CA PRO A 112 -20.23 -21.15 59.52
C PRO A 112 -21.37 -20.31 58.97
N PHE A 113 -21.98 -19.44 59.80
CA PHE A 113 -23.17 -18.68 59.44
C PHE A 113 -22.87 -17.56 58.44
N GLU A 114 -21.75 -16.85 58.60
CA GLU A 114 -21.31 -15.82 57.65
C GLU A 114 -20.91 -16.42 56.30
N LEU A 115 -20.22 -17.57 56.30
CA LEU A 115 -19.85 -18.27 55.06
C LEU A 115 -21.08 -18.84 54.33
N ASN A 116 -22.07 -19.35 55.08
CA ASN A 116 -23.35 -19.78 54.50
C ASN A 116 -24.16 -18.61 53.96
N SER A 117 -24.21 -17.48 54.68
CA SER A 117 -24.88 -16.26 54.24
C SER A 117 -24.26 -15.71 52.95
N LEU A 118 -22.92 -15.71 52.88
CA LEU A 118 -22.21 -15.27 51.67
C LEU A 118 -22.40 -16.22 50.50
N ASN A 119 -22.41 -17.54 50.74
CA ASN A 119 -22.74 -18.54 49.71
C ASN A 119 -24.17 -18.41 49.20
N GLN A 120 -25.14 -18.14 50.07
CA GLN A 120 -26.53 -17.88 49.68
C GLN A 120 -26.62 -16.64 48.79
N LYS A 121 -25.94 -15.55 49.17
CA LYS A 121 -25.87 -14.32 48.36
C LYS A 121 -25.18 -14.53 47.01
N LEU A 122 -24.16 -15.40 46.97
CA LEU A 122 -23.50 -15.80 45.72
C LEU A 122 -24.45 -16.57 44.80
N GLU A 123 -25.24 -17.50 45.33
CA GLU A 123 -26.26 -18.22 44.56
C GLU A 123 -27.38 -17.30 44.07
N GLU A 124 -27.79 -16.30 44.84
CA GLU A 124 -28.72 -15.27 44.39
C GLU A 124 -28.16 -14.46 43.22
N PHE A 125 -26.88 -14.09 43.25
CA PHE A 125 -26.22 -13.42 42.11
C PHE A 125 -26.11 -14.35 40.89
N ARG A 126 -25.82 -15.64 41.08
CA ARG A 126 -25.83 -16.63 39.99
C ARG A 126 -27.23 -16.77 39.38
N ALA A 127 -28.27 -16.81 40.19
CA ALA A 127 -29.65 -16.87 39.72
C ALA A 127 -30.03 -15.60 38.92
N LYS A 128 -29.66 -14.41 39.42
CA LYS A 128 -29.85 -13.14 38.71
C LYS A 128 -29.09 -13.10 37.38
N SER A 129 -27.84 -13.58 37.36
CA SER A 129 -27.05 -13.68 36.12
C SER A 129 -27.78 -14.52 35.08
N ARG A 130 -28.28 -15.71 35.47
CA ARG A 130 -29.04 -16.58 34.56
C ARG A 130 -30.32 -15.93 34.05
N GLU A 131 -30.96 -15.06 34.84
CA GLU A 131 -32.15 -14.35 34.39
C GLU A 131 -31.81 -13.24 33.41
N TRP A 132 -30.71 -12.51 33.62
CA TRP A 132 -30.20 -11.54 32.63
C TRP A 132 -29.82 -12.21 31.31
N ASP A 133 -29.19 -13.39 31.36
CA ASP A 133 -28.87 -14.17 30.15
C ASP A 133 -30.14 -14.54 29.36
N LYS A 134 -31.24 -14.91 30.05
CA LYS A 134 -32.53 -15.17 29.39
C LYS A 134 -33.10 -13.90 28.75
N GLN A 135 -33.02 -12.76 29.44
CA GLN A 135 -33.48 -11.48 28.90
C GLN A 135 -32.66 -11.06 27.68
N GLU A 136 -31.34 -11.26 27.70
CA GLU A 136 -30.46 -11.01 26.55
C GLU A 136 -30.86 -11.87 25.35
N ILE A 137 -31.09 -13.18 25.55
CA ILE A 137 -31.54 -14.08 24.48
C ILE A 137 -32.90 -13.64 23.90
N LEU A 138 -33.84 -13.22 24.75
CA LEU A 138 -35.14 -12.71 24.30
C LEU A 138 -34.97 -11.45 23.46
N HIS A 139 -34.22 -10.46 23.94
CA HIS A 139 -33.97 -9.23 23.20
C HIS A 139 -33.22 -9.48 21.88
N GLN A 140 -32.22 -10.37 21.89
CA GLN A 140 -31.51 -10.77 20.68
C GLN A 140 -32.46 -11.42 19.65
N THR A 141 -33.38 -12.26 20.12
CA THR A 141 -34.41 -12.88 19.27
C THR A 141 -35.37 -11.83 18.68
N HIS A 142 -35.77 -10.85 19.49
CA HIS A 142 -36.58 -9.72 19.02
C HIS A 142 -35.84 -8.90 17.97
N LEU A 143 -34.55 -8.62 18.15
CA LEU A 143 -33.74 -7.90 17.16
C LEU A 143 -33.64 -8.65 15.84
N VAL A 144 -33.42 -9.98 15.88
CA VAL A 144 -33.37 -10.82 14.68
C VAL A 144 -34.72 -10.82 13.94
N SER A 145 -35.83 -10.89 14.66
CA SER A 145 -37.16 -10.85 14.02
C SER A 145 -37.47 -9.48 13.42
N LEU A 146 -37.06 -8.38 14.06
CA LEU A 146 -37.17 -7.02 13.50
C LEU A 146 -36.31 -6.84 12.25
N ASP A 147 -35.08 -7.32 12.25
CA ASP A 147 -34.19 -7.28 11.07
C ASP A 147 -34.79 -8.08 9.90
N ALA A 148 -35.36 -9.26 10.17
CA ALA A 148 -36.06 -10.04 9.16
C ALA A 148 -37.27 -9.29 8.58
N GLN A 149 -38.07 -8.62 9.42
CA GLN A 149 -39.18 -7.78 8.96
C GLN A 149 -38.70 -6.60 8.11
N GLN A 150 -37.64 -5.91 8.53
CA GLN A 150 -37.03 -4.81 7.77
C GLN A 150 -36.55 -5.27 6.40
N LYS A 151 -35.93 -6.45 6.32
CA LYS A 151 -35.46 -7.04 5.06
C LYS A 151 -36.60 -7.35 4.09
N ILE A 152 -37.69 -7.92 4.59
CA ILE A 152 -38.90 -8.19 3.78
C ILE A 152 -39.52 -6.89 3.28
N LEU A 153 -39.62 -5.87 4.13
CA LEU A 153 -40.14 -4.55 3.75
C LEU A 153 -39.25 -3.90 2.68
N SER A 154 -37.93 -3.95 2.85
CA SER A 154 -36.96 -3.46 1.87
C SER A 154 -37.10 -4.15 0.52
N GLU A 155 -37.32 -5.47 0.52
CA GLU A 155 -37.53 -6.24 -0.71
C GLU A 155 -38.83 -5.84 -1.42
N LYS A 156 -39.93 -5.64 -0.67
CA LYS A 156 -41.19 -5.11 -1.24
C LYS A 156 -41.02 -3.71 -1.82
N CYS A 157 -40.31 -2.81 -1.14
CA CYS A 157 -40.00 -1.48 -1.67
C CYS A 157 -39.22 -1.57 -2.99
N HIS A 158 -38.25 -2.48 -3.07
CA HIS A 158 -37.47 -2.72 -4.29
C HIS A 158 -38.34 -3.25 -5.44
N GLN A 159 -39.30 -4.13 -5.14
CA GLN A 159 -40.25 -4.64 -6.12
C GLN A 159 -41.15 -3.52 -6.66
N PHE A 160 -41.70 -2.67 -5.79
CA PHE A 160 -42.50 -1.51 -6.22
C PHE A 160 -41.69 -0.52 -7.05
N GLN A 161 -40.42 -0.29 -6.69
CA GLN A 161 -39.53 0.57 -7.48
C GLN A 161 -39.31 0.03 -8.89
N LYS A 162 -39.06 -1.28 -9.04
CA LYS A 162 -38.93 -1.93 -10.35
C LYS A 162 -40.22 -1.85 -11.16
N GLN A 163 -41.37 -2.04 -10.50
CA GLN A 163 -42.68 -1.94 -11.14
C GLN A 163 -42.93 -0.50 -11.65
N ALA A 164 -42.62 0.52 -10.86
CA ALA A 164 -42.73 1.92 -11.26
C ALA A 164 -41.84 2.26 -12.46
N GLN A 165 -40.59 1.79 -12.46
CA GLN A 165 -39.67 1.94 -13.59
C GLN A 165 -40.21 1.27 -14.87
N SER A 166 -40.79 0.07 -14.77
CA SER A 166 -41.41 -0.60 -15.91
C SER A 166 -42.57 0.20 -16.51
N TYR A 167 -43.45 0.75 -15.68
CA TYR A 167 -44.52 1.63 -16.17
C TYR A 167 -43.99 2.91 -16.82
N GLN A 168 -42.93 3.50 -16.28
CA GLN A 168 -42.29 4.66 -16.87
C GLN A 168 -41.70 4.37 -18.25
N THR A 169 -41.06 3.20 -18.43
CA THR A 169 -40.56 2.75 -19.73
C THR A 169 -41.68 2.53 -20.74
N GLN A 170 -42.81 1.94 -20.32
CA GLN A 170 -43.98 1.76 -21.19
C GLN A 170 -44.62 3.09 -21.61
N LEU A 171 -44.65 4.10 -20.73
CA LEU A 171 -45.13 5.44 -21.05
C LEU A 171 -44.20 6.16 -22.05
N ASN A 172 -42.89 5.96 -21.92
CA ASN A 172 -41.93 6.53 -22.87
C ASN A 172 -42.01 5.84 -24.24
N GLY A 173 -42.22 4.53 -24.31
CA GLY A 173 -42.43 3.81 -25.58
C GLY A 173 -43.66 4.31 -26.35
N LYS A 174 -44.79 4.53 -25.65
CA LYS A 174 -46.03 5.04 -26.27
C LYS A 174 -45.93 6.48 -26.77
N LYS A 175 -45.00 7.30 -26.27
CA LYS A 175 -44.75 8.64 -26.80
C LYS A 175 -44.08 8.61 -28.18
N GLN A 176 -43.38 7.54 -28.50
CA GLN A 176 -42.70 7.37 -29.78
C GLN A 176 -43.68 6.91 -30.89
N ASP A 177 -44.66 6.07 -30.55
CA ASP A 177 -45.69 5.62 -31.51
C ASP A 177 -46.73 6.70 -31.91
N ILE A 178 -46.82 7.81 -31.16
CA ILE A 178 -47.74 8.93 -31.46
C ILE A 178 -47.14 9.90 -32.50
N GLU A 179 -45.82 9.83 -32.75
CA GLU A 179 -45.15 10.70 -33.72
C GLU A 179 -45.25 10.17 -35.18
N ASP A 180 -45.60 8.89 -35.36
CA ASP A 180 -45.64 8.18 -36.66
C ASP A 180 -47.03 8.17 -37.35
N SER A 181 -47.98 9.03 -36.98
CA SER A 181 -49.31 9.05 -37.61
C SER A 181 -49.91 10.46 -37.77
N SER A 182 -49.56 11.15 -38.88
CA SER A 182 -50.43 12.07 -39.63
C SER A 182 -49.81 12.56 -40.95
N PRO A 183 -50.61 13.01 -41.95
CA PRO A 183 -50.56 12.49 -43.33
C PRO A 183 -50.10 13.48 -44.44
N GLU A 184 -49.78 12.88 -45.60
CA GLU A 184 -49.88 13.31 -47.02
C GLU A 184 -49.63 14.78 -47.44
N ILE A 185 -48.70 14.99 -48.38
CA ILE A 185 -48.81 15.81 -49.62
C ILE A 185 -47.61 15.50 -50.58
N PRO A 186 -47.79 15.61 -51.92
CA PRO A 186 -47.26 14.64 -52.91
C PRO A 186 -45.85 14.86 -53.49
N ARG A 187 -45.29 13.75 -53.99
CA ARG A 187 -44.04 13.62 -54.75
C ARG A 187 -44.16 14.19 -56.18
N LEU A 188 -43.10 14.84 -56.66
CA LEU A 188 -42.88 15.16 -58.07
C LEU A 188 -41.49 14.67 -58.50
N ILE A 189 -41.49 13.53 -59.19
CA ILE A 189 -40.69 13.11 -60.36
C ILE A 189 -39.26 13.67 -60.48
N CYS A 190 -38.25 12.79 -60.46
CA CYS A 190 -37.22 12.70 -61.51
C CYS A 190 -36.38 11.41 -61.40
N GLU A 191 -35.86 10.98 -62.55
CA GLU A 191 -35.30 9.67 -62.91
C GLU A 191 -34.05 9.19 -62.14
N PRO A 192 -33.77 7.88 -62.10
CA PRO A 192 -32.69 7.29 -61.31
C PRO A 192 -31.41 7.11 -62.15
N ASP A 193 -30.41 7.98 -61.99
CA ASP A 193 -29.12 7.82 -62.67
C ASP A 193 -27.92 8.04 -61.74
N SER A 194 -27.31 6.94 -61.26
CA SER A 194 -25.91 6.76 -60.76
C SER A 194 -25.30 7.70 -59.70
N THR A 195 -25.88 8.86 -59.39
CA THR A 195 -25.43 9.82 -58.37
C THR A 195 -26.02 9.53 -56.98
N CYS A 196 -27.12 8.76 -56.91
CA CYS A 196 -27.77 8.40 -55.65
C CYS A 196 -26.87 7.47 -54.80
N GLU A 197 -26.25 6.46 -55.41
CA GLU A 197 -25.36 5.53 -54.69
C GLU A 197 -24.05 6.18 -54.21
N THR A 198 -23.59 7.26 -54.84
CA THR A 198 -22.43 8.04 -54.36
C THR A 198 -22.85 8.95 -53.21
N SER A 199 -24.00 9.62 -53.31
CA SER A 199 -24.57 10.42 -52.22
C SER A 199 -24.86 9.59 -50.96
N GLU A 200 -25.43 8.39 -51.09
CA GLU A 200 -25.72 7.48 -49.97
C GLU A 200 -24.44 6.96 -49.30
N ARG A 201 -23.39 6.68 -50.09
CA ARG A 201 -22.07 6.27 -49.55
C ARG A 201 -21.39 7.41 -48.81
N ASP A 202 -21.42 8.62 -49.36
CA ASP A 202 -20.85 9.80 -48.71
C ASP A 202 -21.63 10.15 -47.43
N GLU A 203 -22.96 10.03 -47.44
CA GLU A 203 -23.81 10.22 -46.27
C GLU A 203 -23.51 9.19 -45.17
N PHE A 204 -23.29 7.92 -45.54
CA PHE A 204 -22.87 6.87 -44.60
C PHE A 204 -21.46 7.10 -44.02
N ILE A 205 -20.52 7.60 -44.83
CA ILE A 205 -19.17 7.97 -44.37
C ILE A 205 -19.25 9.16 -43.40
N ILE A 206 -20.04 10.18 -43.73
CA ILE A 206 -20.28 11.34 -42.87
C ILE A 206 -20.90 10.89 -41.54
N GLU A 207 -21.87 9.99 -41.56
CA GLU A 207 -22.51 9.50 -40.34
C GLU A 207 -21.54 8.66 -39.49
N LYS A 208 -20.68 7.84 -40.11
CA LYS A 208 -19.58 7.16 -39.41
C LYS A 208 -18.59 8.13 -38.78
N LEU A 209 -18.22 9.20 -39.48
CA LEU A 209 -17.32 10.23 -38.97
C LEU A 209 -17.97 11.00 -37.82
N LYS A 210 -19.26 11.35 -37.92
CA LYS A 210 -20.01 11.98 -36.83
C LYS A 210 -20.07 11.09 -35.59
N SER A 211 -20.35 9.80 -35.76
CA SER A 211 -20.35 8.82 -34.67
C SER A 211 -18.96 8.71 -34.02
N ALA A 212 -17.90 8.59 -34.82
CA ALA A 212 -16.53 8.54 -34.31
C ALA A 212 -16.13 9.83 -33.56
N VAL A 213 -16.51 11.01 -34.06
CA VAL A 213 -16.29 12.29 -33.37
C VAL A 213 -17.06 12.35 -32.06
N SER A 214 -18.31 11.86 -32.03
CA SER A 214 -19.12 11.77 -30.80
C SER A 214 -18.49 10.83 -29.77
N GLU A 215 -18.02 9.66 -30.19
CA GLU A 215 -17.30 8.72 -29.31
C GLU A 215 -16.00 9.31 -28.76
N ILE A 216 -15.22 10.01 -29.60
CA ILE A 216 -14.00 10.71 -29.16
C ILE A 216 -14.34 11.80 -28.15
N ALA A 217 -15.40 12.57 -28.38
CA ALA A 217 -15.85 13.62 -27.45
C ALA A 217 -16.26 13.02 -26.09
N LEU A 218 -17.01 11.92 -26.08
CA LEU A 218 -17.38 11.20 -24.86
C LEU A 218 -16.17 10.62 -24.13
N SER A 219 -15.22 10.04 -24.87
CA SER A 219 -13.96 9.52 -24.31
C SER A 219 -13.11 10.64 -23.67
N ARG A 220 -12.98 11.78 -24.35
CA ARG A 220 -12.29 12.97 -23.84
C ARG A 220 -12.93 13.48 -22.54
N ASN A 221 -14.27 13.57 -22.49
CA ASN A 221 -14.97 14.01 -21.29
C ASN A 221 -14.75 13.04 -20.11
N LYS A 222 -14.81 11.73 -20.35
CA LYS A 222 -14.49 10.72 -19.31
C LYS A 222 -13.06 10.87 -18.78
N LEU A 223 -12.08 11.02 -19.66
CA LEU A 223 -10.68 11.24 -19.27
C LEU A 223 -10.48 12.56 -18.51
N GLN A 224 -11.25 13.59 -18.84
CA GLN A 224 -11.22 14.86 -18.12
C GLN A 224 -11.79 14.69 -16.70
N ASP A 225 -12.89 13.98 -16.53
CA ASP A 225 -13.49 13.69 -15.23
C ASP A 225 -12.56 12.82 -14.36
N GLU A 226 -11.94 11.79 -14.95
CA GLU A 226 -10.94 10.96 -14.29
C GLU A 226 -9.73 11.80 -13.85
N ASN A 227 -9.22 12.69 -14.70
CA ASN A 227 -8.14 13.61 -14.34
C ASN A 227 -8.53 14.53 -13.18
N GLN A 228 -9.75 15.08 -13.16
CA GLN A 228 -10.23 15.89 -12.04
C GLN A 228 -10.34 15.08 -10.75
N LYS A 229 -10.75 13.82 -10.83
CA LYS A 229 -10.83 12.91 -9.68
C LYS A 229 -9.43 12.61 -9.13
N LEU A 230 -8.47 12.27 -10.00
CA LEU A 230 -7.08 12.03 -9.63
C LEU A 230 -6.43 13.28 -9.02
N LEU A 231 -6.73 14.47 -9.53
CA LEU A 231 -6.22 15.72 -8.97
C LEU A 231 -6.75 15.96 -7.54
N LYS A 232 -8.03 15.67 -7.28
CA LYS A 232 -8.62 15.76 -5.94
C LYS A 232 -7.99 14.76 -4.98
N GLU A 233 -7.78 13.53 -5.44
CA GLU A 233 -7.16 12.44 -4.68
C GLU A 233 -5.70 12.75 -4.35
N LEU A 234 -4.91 13.24 -5.32
CA LEU A 234 -3.54 13.71 -5.11
C LEU A 234 -3.48 14.83 -4.06
N LYS A 235 -4.41 15.79 -4.12
CA LYS A 235 -4.52 16.85 -3.11
C LYS A 235 -4.92 16.33 -1.73
N MET A 236 -5.68 15.23 -1.64
CA MET A 236 -5.97 14.58 -0.36
C MET A 236 -4.72 13.90 0.20
N TYR A 237 -4.02 13.12 -0.61
CA TYR A 237 -2.78 12.46 -0.19
C TYR A 237 -1.71 13.46 0.23
N GLN A 238 -1.56 14.57 -0.49
CA GLN A 238 -0.63 15.63 -0.10
C GLN A 238 -0.93 16.19 1.30
N ARG A 239 -2.22 16.43 1.64
CA ARG A 239 -2.61 16.87 2.99
C ARG A 239 -2.37 15.80 4.05
N GLN A 240 -2.58 14.54 3.70
CA GLN A 240 -2.32 13.43 4.60
C GLN A 240 -0.82 13.32 4.92
N CYS A 241 0.06 13.48 3.93
CA CYS A 241 1.51 13.54 4.13
C CYS A 241 1.88 14.70 5.06
N GLN A 242 1.36 15.90 4.82
CA GLN A 242 1.62 17.08 5.67
C GLN A 242 1.14 16.85 7.12
N ALA A 243 -0.02 16.24 7.32
CA ALA A 243 -0.52 15.90 8.66
C ALA A 243 0.37 14.87 9.36
N MET A 244 0.87 13.87 8.63
CA MET A 244 1.78 12.87 9.17
C MET A 244 3.15 13.45 9.52
N GLU A 245 3.69 14.34 8.68
CA GLU A 245 4.94 15.08 8.94
C GLU A 245 4.81 15.99 10.18
N ALA A 246 3.66 16.65 10.35
CA ALA A 246 3.37 17.44 11.54
C ALA A 246 3.31 16.56 12.80
N GLY A 247 2.61 15.42 12.75
CA GLY A 247 2.54 14.47 13.86
C GLY A 247 3.91 13.86 14.21
N LEU A 248 4.74 13.55 13.21
CA LEU A 248 6.13 13.11 13.44
C LEU A 248 6.97 14.19 14.12
N SER A 249 6.78 15.45 13.72
CA SER A 249 7.49 16.59 14.32
C SER A 249 7.06 16.80 15.78
N GLU A 250 5.78 16.63 16.10
CA GLU A 250 5.25 16.69 17.46
C GLU A 250 5.85 15.59 18.35
N VAL A 251 5.79 14.33 17.92
CA VAL A 251 6.36 13.19 18.66
C VAL A 251 7.86 13.36 18.88
N LYS A 252 8.58 13.89 17.88
CA LYS A 252 10.02 14.18 18.00
C LYS A 252 10.28 15.26 19.06
N SER A 253 9.45 16.30 19.14
CA SER A 253 9.56 17.34 20.16
C SER A 253 9.24 16.82 21.56
N GLU A 254 8.24 15.94 21.68
CA GLU A 254 7.89 15.29 22.95
C GLU A 254 9.03 14.38 23.43
N LEU A 255 9.58 13.56 22.54
CA LEU A 255 10.73 12.70 22.85
C LEU A 255 11.92 13.51 23.34
N GLN A 256 12.24 14.62 22.67
CA GLN A 256 13.31 15.53 23.09
C GLN A 256 13.04 16.10 24.49
N SER A 257 11.80 16.49 24.79
CA SER A 257 11.43 17.00 26.13
C SER A 257 11.57 15.93 27.22
N ARG A 258 11.26 14.66 26.90
CA ARG A 258 11.43 13.54 27.83
C ARG A 258 12.90 13.25 28.09
N ASP A 259 13.74 13.33 27.05
CA ASP A 259 15.20 13.20 27.20
C ASP A 259 15.79 14.33 28.04
N ASP A 260 15.28 15.57 27.88
CA ASP A 260 15.64 16.71 28.73
C ASP A 260 15.27 16.46 30.20
N LEU A 261 14.05 15.98 30.46
CA LEU A 261 13.60 15.64 31.81
C LEU A 261 14.43 14.51 32.43
N LEU A 262 14.75 13.46 31.66
CA LEU A 262 15.59 12.35 32.12
C LEU A 262 16.99 12.85 32.49
N ARG A 263 17.57 13.78 31.73
CA ARG A 263 18.85 14.43 32.09
C ARG A 263 18.77 15.18 33.40
N ILE A 264 17.67 15.90 33.65
CA ILE A 264 17.45 16.63 34.92
C ILE A 264 17.40 15.64 36.09
N ILE A 265 16.58 14.60 35.98
CA ILE A 265 16.43 13.57 37.02
C ILE A 265 17.76 12.86 37.30
N GLU A 266 18.54 12.55 36.26
CA GLU A 266 19.87 11.94 36.41
C GLU A 266 20.83 12.88 37.16
N MET A 267 20.81 14.18 36.85
CA MET A 267 21.59 15.18 37.58
C MET A 267 21.16 15.30 39.05
N GLU A 268 19.86 15.30 39.34
CA GLU A 268 19.33 15.32 40.72
C GLU A 268 19.72 14.06 41.49
N ARG A 269 19.67 12.88 40.85
CA ARG A 269 20.13 11.63 41.47
C ARG A 269 21.60 11.72 41.87
N LEU A 270 22.45 12.24 40.97
CA LEU A 270 23.87 12.41 41.25
C LEU A 270 24.12 13.47 42.34
N GLN A 271 23.33 14.54 42.37
CA GLN A 271 23.36 15.57 43.42
C GLN A 271 23.05 14.95 44.80
N LEU A 272 21.92 14.25 44.92
CA LEU A 272 21.50 13.58 46.15
C LEU A 272 22.53 12.55 46.61
N HIS A 273 23.14 11.81 45.68
CA HIS A 273 24.19 10.85 46.01
C HIS A 273 25.42 11.53 46.62
N ARG A 274 25.83 12.71 46.11
CA ARG A 274 26.89 13.52 46.73
C ARG A 274 26.51 14.05 48.10
N GLU A 275 25.26 14.48 48.29
CA GLU A 275 24.77 14.98 49.57
C GLU A 275 24.73 13.87 50.64
N LEU A 276 24.29 12.66 50.28
CA LEU A 276 24.34 11.48 51.16
C LEU A 276 25.77 11.13 51.59
N LEU A 277 26.74 11.19 50.66
CA LEU A 277 28.15 10.99 50.98
C LEU A 277 28.65 12.02 52.01
N LYS A 278 28.36 13.31 51.80
CA LYS A 278 28.70 14.38 52.75
C LYS A 278 28.03 14.21 54.11
N LEU A 279 26.77 13.75 54.14
CA LEU A 279 26.04 13.51 55.39
C LEU A 279 26.67 12.35 56.17
N GLY A 280 27.07 11.27 55.48
CA GLY A 280 27.77 10.13 56.08
C GLY A 280 29.13 10.52 56.70
N GLU A 281 29.89 11.38 56.04
CA GLU A 281 31.15 11.93 56.57
C GLU A 281 30.92 12.81 57.81
N SER A 282 29.87 13.64 57.79
CA SER A 282 29.47 14.49 58.92
C SER A 282 28.99 13.67 60.12
N GLN A 283 28.29 12.56 59.86
CA GLN A 283 27.80 11.64 60.89
C GLN A 283 28.96 10.83 61.50
N SER A 284 29.91 10.38 60.69
CA SER A 284 31.13 9.70 61.15
C SER A 284 32.00 10.60 62.03
N THR A 285 32.18 11.88 61.65
CA THR A 285 32.93 12.84 62.47
C THR A 285 32.23 13.16 63.80
N GLN A 286 30.89 13.25 63.81
CA GLN A 286 30.09 13.42 65.03
C GLN A 286 30.11 12.17 65.92
N GLU A 287 30.05 10.98 65.34
CA GLU A 287 30.11 9.72 66.07
C GLU A 287 31.50 9.47 66.67
N ASN A 288 32.56 9.80 65.94
CA ASN A 288 33.94 9.81 66.45
C ASN A 288 34.13 10.82 67.60
N LYS A 289 33.49 11.99 67.54
CA LYS A 289 33.48 12.99 68.62
C LYS A 289 32.72 12.48 69.86
N LYS A 290 31.54 11.87 69.68
CA LYS A 290 30.77 11.23 70.77
C LYS A 290 31.52 10.05 71.41
N ARG A 291 32.29 9.29 70.62
CA ARG A 291 33.13 8.19 71.12
C ARG A 291 34.30 8.70 71.97
N LEU A 292 34.85 9.88 71.65
CA LEU A 292 35.86 10.56 72.47
C LEU A 292 35.29 11.19 73.75
N GLU A 293 34.11 11.82 73.69
CA GLU A 293 33.44 12.44 74.85
C GLU A 293 32.85 11.41 75.83
N SER A 294 32.43 10.23 75.35
CA SER A 294 31.91 9.12 76.16
C SER A 294 32.98 8.46 77.06
N SER A 295 34.27 8.62 76.74
CA SER A 295 35.36 8.03 77.52
C SER A 295 35.69 8.76 78.83
N TYR A 296 35.08 9.91 79.13
CA TYR A 296 35.28 10.63 80.40
C TYR A 296 33.97 11.16 80.98
N SER A 297 33.19 10.32 81.68
CA SER A 297 32.44 10.77 82.88
C SER A 297 31.86 9.61 83.71
N PRO A 298 32.00 9.60 85.05
CA PRO A 298 31.43 8.59 85.94
C PRO A 298 30.18 9.10 86.68
N SER A 299 29.02 8.44 86.56
CA SER A 299 28.00 8.49 87.64
C SER A 299 26.87 7.45 87.45
N ILE A 300 27.06 6.28 88.08
CA ILE A 300 25.99 5.35 88.42
C ILE A 300 25.58 5.67 89.87
N LYS A 301 24.87 6.79 90.10
CA LYS A 301 24.26 7.09 91.42
C LYS A 301 22.93 7.86 91.36
N GLU A 302 22.37 8.15 90.18
CA GLU A 302 21.17 9.00 90.07
C GLU A 302 19.86 8.24 89.83
N SER A 303 19.93 6.94 89.48
CA SER A 303 18.77 6.12 89.13
C SER A 303 18.08 5.42 90.32
N GLU A 304 18.69 5.43 91.51
CA GLU A 304 18.09 4.81 92.71
C GLU A 304 17.29 5.80 93.58
N LYS A 305 17.49 7.12 93.42
CA LYS A 305 16.78 8.12 94.22
C LYS A 305 15.34 8.37 93.74
N LYS A 306 15.07 8.16 92.45
CA LYS A 306 13.74 8.36 91.83
C LYS A 306 12.74 7.22 92.06
N ARG A 307 13.15 6.10 92.68
CA ARG A 307 12.24 4.98 92.96
C ARG A 307 11.62 5.01 94.38
N LYS A 308 12.05 5.95 95.24
CA LYS A 308 11.59 6.04 96.64
C LYS A 308 10.69 7.24 96.98
N GLU A 309 10.39 8.11 96.02
CA GLU A 309 9.49 9.27 96.24
C GLU A 309 8.03 9.02 95.83
N LEU A 310 7.70 7.82 95.32
CA LEU A 310 6.36 7.48 94.82
C LEU A 310 5.38 6.93 95.88
N PHE A 311 5.77 6.85 97.16
CA PHE A 311 4.94 6.23 98.21
C PHE A 311 4.83 7.04 99.50
N SER A 312 4.65 8.36 99.41
CA SER A 312 4.15 9.15 100.55
C SER A 312 3.46 10.45 100.10
N ALA A 313 2.15 10.40 99.85
CA ALA A 313 1.28 11.57 99.99
C ALA A 313 -0.19 11.14 100.05
N THR A 314 -0.79 11.30 101.22
CA THR A 314 -2.23 11.27 101.50
C THR A 314 -2.94 12.45 100.79
N PRO A 315 -4.23 12.34 100.43
CA PRO A 315 -4.88 13.23 99.47
C PRO A 315 -5.49 14.49 100.12
N ASP A 316 -5.21 15.67 99.54
CA ASP A 316 -5.87 16.93 99.86
C ASP A 316 -6.82 17.39 98.73
N PRO A 317 -8.05 17.87 99.01
CA PRO A 317 -9.11 17.98 97.99
C PRO A 317 -9.22 19.23 97.08
N PRO A 318 -8.37 20.29 97.10
CA PRO A 318 -8.55 21.41 96.16
C PRO A 318 -7.69 21.33 94.88
N ASP A 319 -6.72 20.42 94.79
CA ASP A 319 -5.75 20.39 93.68
C ASP A 319 -6.18 19.49 92.51
N HIS A 320 -6.88 18.38 92.81
CA HIS A 320 -7.40 17.47 91.80
C HIS A 320 -8.41 18.11 90.83
N GLY A 321 -9.16 19.13 91.26
CA GLY A 321 -10.09 19.85 90.38
C GLY A 321 -9.36 20.69 89.32
N LYS A 322 -8.19 21.24 89.64
CA LYS A 322 -7.36 22.01 88.70
C LYS A 322 -6.62 21.08 87.73
N GLU A 323 -6.15 19.94 88.21
CA GLU A 323 -5.57 18.91 87.34
C GLU A 323 -6.60 18.29 86.40
N LEU A 324 -7.80 17.94 86.88
CA LEU A 324 -8.88 17.43 86.04
C LEU A 324 -9.31 18.43 84.97
N ASN A 325 -9.34 19.72 85.28
CA ASN A 325 -9.64 20.76 84.28
C ASN A 325 -8.51 20.93 83.24
N LYS A 326 -7.23 20.81 83.65
CA LYS A 326 -6.10 20.81 82.70
C LYS A 326 -6.11 19.58 81.78
N ILE A 327 -6.37 18.40 82.34
CA ILE A 327 -6.51 17.16 81.57
C ILE A 327 -7.68 17.28 80.60
N ARG A 328 -8.80 17.83 81.05
CA ARG A 328 -9.98 18.05 80.20
C ARG A 328 -9.69 19.05 79.07
N SER A 329 -9.00 20.16 79.32
CA SER A 329 -8.68 21.12 78.25
C SER A 329 -7.67 20.55 77.26
N HIS A 330 -6.68 19.76 77.73
CA HIS A 330 -5.76 19.03 76.86
C HIS A 330 -6.48 18.04 75.96
N LEU A 331 -7.42 17.26 76.51
CA LEU A 331 -8.23 16.32 75.72
C LEU A 331 -9.07 17.04 74.66
N TYR A 332 -9.70 18.18 74.99
CA TYR A 332 -10.45 18.96 74.00
C TYR A 332 -9.56 19.50 72.88
N GLN A 333 -8.36 19.99 73.21
CA GLN A 333 -7.44 20.54 72.23
C GLN A 333 -6.81 19.46 71.34
N GLU A 334 -6.56 18.28 71.92
CA GLU A 334 -6.09 17.11 71.19
C GLU A 334 -7.19 16.50 70.30
N GLU A 335 -8.46 16.48 70.77
CA GLU A 335 -9.62 16.07 69.99
C GLU A 335 -9.90 17.02 68.82
N GLU A 336 -9.77 18.34 69.02
CA GLU A 336 -9.91 19.34 67.96
C GLU A 336 -8.79 19.22 66.93
N TYR A 337 -7.54 19.00 67.37
CA TYR A 337 -6.42 18.72 66.47
C TYR A 337 -6.61 17.41 65.69
N HIS A 338 -7.06 16.34 66.34
CA HIS A 338 -7.38 15.08 65.68
C HIS A 338 -8.54 15.23 64.69
N SER A 339 -9.56 16.04 65.02
CA SER A 339 -10.67 16.34 64.10
C SER A 339 -10.18 17.07 62.85
N SER A 340 -9.25 18.03 63.01
CA SER A 340 -8.64 18.76 61.90
C SER A 340 -7.75 17.87 61.03
N GLU A 341 -6.99 16.95 61.62
CA GLU A 341 -6.19 15.96 60.89
C GLU A 341 -7.08 14.98 60.13
N GLN A 342 -8.14 14.49 60.77
CA GLN A 342 -9.09 13.57 60.14
C GLN A 342 -9.84 14.25 58.99
N GLU A 343 -10.13 15.55 59.10
CA GLU A 343 -10.75 16.33 58.03
C GLU A 343 -9.78 16.60 56.86
N ARG A 344 -8.50 16.87 57.16
CA ARG A 344 -7.45 16.92 56.12
C ARG A 344 -7.36 15.61 55.34
N MET A 345 -7.34 14.48 56.04
CA MET A 345 -7.34 13.16 55.39
C MET A 345 -8.61 12.92 54.58
N ARG A 346 -9.79 13.33 55.07
CA ARG A 346 -11.05 13.21 54.32
C ARG A 346 -11.00 14.00 53.01
N ASN A 347 -10.48 15.23 53.05
CA ASN A 347 -10.32 16.06 51.86
C ASN A 347 -9.33 15.44 50.87
N GLU A 348 -8.17 14.96 51.35
CA GLU A 348 -7.17 14.30 50.50
C GLU A 348 -7.71 13.02 49.85
N ILE A 349 -8.49 12.21 50.59
CA ILE A 349 -9.18 11.04 50.02
C ILE A 349 -10.20 11.46 48.96
N SER A 350 -10.93 12.56 49.16
CA SER A 350 -11.87 13.09 48.16
C SER A 350 -11.16 13.54 46.89
N ASP A 351 -10.07 14.31 47.03
CA ASP A 351 -9.26 14.81 45.91
C ASP A 351 -8.67 13.64 45.10
N LEU A 352 -8.09 12.65 45.79
CA LEU A 352 -7.54 11.44 45.14
C LEU A 352 -8.63 10.61 44.44
N THR A 353 -9.82 10.53 45.01
CA THR A 353 -10.96 9.82 44.40
C THR A 353 -11.44 10.53 43.13
N GLN A 354 -11.50 11.86 43.15
CA GLN A 354 -11.84 12.65 41.98
C GLN A 354 -10.78 12.54 40.88
N GLU A 355 -9.49 12.61 41.25
CA GLU A 355 -8.38 12.44 40.31
C GLU A 355 -8.40 11.06 39.65
N LEU A 356 -8.67 10.01 40.44
CA LEU A 356 -8.82 8.65 39.93
C LEU A 356 -9.95 8.56 38.90
N HIS A 357 -11.13 9.11 39.22
CA HIS A 357 -12.26 9.12 38.29
C HIS A 357 -11.95 9.87 36.99
N GLN A 358 -11.26 11.01 37.08
CA GLN A 358 -10.83 11.76 35.90
C GLN A 358 -9.83 10.96 35.04
N LYS A 359 -8.93 10.21 35.66
CA LYS A 359 -8.01 9.30 34.96
C LYS A 359 -8.77 8.16 34.28
N GLU A 360 -9.77 7.57 34.92
CA GLU A 360 -10.62 6.53 34.32
C GLU A 360 -11.35 7.04 33.07
N ILE A 361 -11.93 8.25 33.12
CA ILE A 361 -12.58 8.89 31.97
C ILE A 361 -11.57 9.11 30.82
N THR A 362 -10.36 9.56 31.17
CA THR A 362 -9.29 9.82 30.20
C THR A 362 -8.85 8.51 29.54
N ILE A 363 -8.64 7.46 30.33
CA ILE A 363 -8.28 6.12 29.83
C ILE A 363 -9.38 5.59 28.91
N ALA A 364 -10.66 5.66 29.31
CA ALA A 364 -11.78 5.21 28.48
C ALA A 364 -11.84 5.95 27.14
N THR A 365 -11.56 7.25 27.14
CA THR A 365 -11.52 8.08 25.92
C THR A 365 -10.36 7.70 25.00
N VAL A 366 -9.16 7.52 25.56
CA VAL A 366 -7.98 7.09 24.81
C VAL A 366 -8.17 5.68 24.25
N MET A 367 -8.73 4.75 25.02
CA MET A 367 -9.05 3.39 24.56
C MET A 367 -10.05 3.40 23.40
N LYS A 368 -11.10 4.23 23.46
CA LYS A 368 -12.05 4.38 22.36
C LYS A 368 -11.36 4.91 21.09
N LYS A 369 -10.46 5.88 21.22
CA LYS A 369 -9.67 6.40 20.10
C LYS A 369 -8.71 5.35 19.52
N ALA A 370 -8.05 4.57 20.37
CA ALA A 370 -7.17 3.48 19.96
C ALA A 370 -7.93 2.41 19.17
N ALA A 371 -9.10 1.97 19.64
CA ALA A 371 -9.92 0.98 18.95
C ALA A 371 -10.39 1.47 17.55
N LEU A 372 -10.68 2.77 17.40
CA LEU A 372 -11.01 3.36 16.09
C LEU A 372 -9.82 3.34 15.13
N LEU A 373 -8.63 3.69 15.62
CA LEU A 373 -7.39 3.67 14.83
C LEU A 373 -7.00 2.24 14.43
N GLU A 374 -7.14 1.27 15.32
CA GLU A 374 -6.93 -0.16 15.00
C GLU A 374 -7.85 -0.62 13.88
N ARG A 375 -9.14 -0.24 13.93
CA ARG A 375 -10.10 -0.58 12.89
C ARG A 375 -9.76 0.06 11.55
N GLN A 376 -9.31 1.31 11.57
CA GLN A 376 -8.85 2.02 10.37
C GLN A 376 -7.62 1.34 9.76
N LEU A 377 -6.61 1.02 10.57
CA LEU A 377 -5.37 0.39 10.12
C LEU A 377 -5.62 -1.01 9.54
N LYS A 378 -6.57 -1.76 10.12
CA LYS A 378 -6.98 -3.06 9.60
C LYS A 378 -7.61 -2.95 8.20
N MET A 379 -8.46 -1.94 7.96
CA MET A 379 -9.04 -1.70 6.63
C MET A 379 -7.98 -1.26 5.62
N GLU A 380 -7.03 -0.39 6.00
CA GLU A 380 -5.93 0.01 5.12
C GLU A 380 -5.03 -1.16 4.74
N LEU A 381 -4.74 -2.06 5.68
CA LEU A 381 -4.01 -3.30 5.40
C LEU A 381 -4.75 -4.19 4.41
N GLU A 382 -6.05 -4.40 4.59
CA GLU A 382 -6.86 -5.20 3.67
C GLU A 382 -6.89 -4.60 2.25
N ILE A 383 -6.98 -3.27 2.13
CA ILE A 383 -6.90 -2.58 0.84
C ILE A 383 -5.53 -2.78 0.20
N LYS A 384 -4.43 -2.61 0.96
CA LYS A 384 -3.07 -2.83 0.46
C LYS A 384 -2.85 -4.27 0.02
N GLU A 385 -3.37 -5.24 0.75
CA GLU A 385 -3.28 -6.66 0.39
C GLU A 385 -4.02 -6.95 -0.93
N LYS A 386 -5.25 -6.43 -1.10
CA LYS A 386 -5.99 -6.52 -2.37
C LYS A 386 -5.24 -5.87 -3.54
N MET A 387 -4.57 -4.74 -3.30
CA MET A 387 -3.76 -4.07 -4.32
C MET A 387 -2.51 -4.89 -4.67
N LEU A 388 -1.85 -5.47 -3.68
CA LEU A 388 -0.69 -6.34 -3.88
C LEU A 388 -1.06 -7.58 -4.72
N SER A 389 -2.20 -8.23 -4.44
CA SER A 389 -2.68 -9.36 -5.23
C SER A 389 -2.97 -8.96 -6.68
N LYS A 390 -3.56 -7.79 -6.92
CA LYS A 390 -3.76 -7.26 -8.28
C LYS A 390 -2.44 -7.02 -9.01
N GLN A 391 -1.44 -6.46 -8.33
CA GLN A 391 -0.11 -6.25 -8.90
C GLN A 391 0.55 -7.59 -9.25
N GLN A 392 0.49 -8.58 -8.37
CA GLN A 392 1.04 -9.92 -8.64
C GLN A 392 0.39 -10.58 -9.85
N MET A 393 -0.94 -10.43 -10.01
CA MET A 393 -1.66 -10.93 -11.19
C MET A 393 -1.28 -10.19 -12.48
N SER A 394 -1.02 -8.88 -12.40
CA SER A 394 -0.52 -8.10 -13.53
C SER A 394 0.90 -8.54 -13.92
N ASP A 395 1.78 -8.74 -12.93
CA ASP A 395 3.16 -9.19 -13.15
C ASP A 395 3.23 -10.60 -13.75
N THR A 396 2.38 -11.53 -13.31
CA THR A 396 2.29 -12.86 -13.92
C THR A 396 1.79 -12.79 -15.36
N ARG A 397 0.77 -11.97 -15.64
CA ARG A 397 0.28 -11.76 -17.01
C ARG A 397 1.35 -11.14 -17.91
N TYR A 398 2.06 -10.14 -17.40
CA TYR A 398 3.16 -9.51 -18.13
C TYR A 398 4.31 -10.49 -18.41
N ARG A 399 4.68 -11.33 -17.42
CA ARG A 399 5.66 -12.41 -17.65
C ARG A 399 5.19 -13.40 -18.71
N ALA A 400 3.93 -13.80 -18.70
CA ALA A 400 3.36 -14.69 -19.71
C ALA A 400 3.45 -14.10 -21.12
N VAL A 401 3.02 -12.83 -21.28
CA VAL A 401 3.13 -12.11 -22.56
C VAL A 401 4.59 -11.93 -23.00
N ARG A 402 5.51 -11.71 -22.06
CA ARG A 402 6.94 -11.63 -22.35
C ARG A 402 7.50 -12.97 -22.85
N THR A 403 7.12 -14.08 -22.22
CA THR A 403 7.54 -15.42 -22.65
C THR A 403 6.95 -15.80 -24.00
N GLU A 404 5.70 -15.43 -24.26
CA GLU A 404 5.06 -15.60 -25.56
C GLU A 404 5.76 -14.77 -26.64
N ASN A 405 6.04 -13.49 -26.38
CA ASN A 405 6.81 -12.65 -27.30
C ASN A 405 8.22 -13.17 -27.55
N ALA A 406 8.89 -13.71 -26.52
CA ALA A 406 10.20 -14.34 -26.69
C ALA A 406 10.12 -15.62 -27.54
N HIS A 407 9.07 -16.43 -27.34
CA HIS A 407 8.81 -17.62 -28.14
C HIS A 407 8.50 -17.27 -29.59
N LEU A 408 7.60 -16.31 -29.83
CA LEU A 408 7.27 -15.80 -31.16
C LEU A 408 8.52 -15.20 -31.83
N LYS A 409 9.34 -14.44 -31.10
CA LYS A 409 10.63 -13.95 -31.60
C LYS A 409 11.58 -15.09 -31.97
N GLY A 410 11.64 -16.15 -31.16
CA GLY A 410 12.40 -17.35 -31.49
C GLY A 410 11.88 -18.10 -32.71
N MET A 411 10.55 -18.18 -32.88
CA MET A 411 9.90 -18.78 -34.06
C MET A 411 10.06 -17.95 -35.33
N MET A 412 10.12 -16.62 -35.21
CA MET A 412 10.44 -15.72 -36.33
C MET A 412 11.92 -15.83 -36.75
N GLY A 413 12.75 -16.55 -35.99
CA GLY A 413 14.18 -16.70 -36.22
C GLY A 413 14.94 -15.38 -36.03
N ASP A 414 16.27 -15.46 -35.95
CA ASP A 414 17.14 -14.29 -36.06
C ASP A 414 17.01 -13.66 -37.46
N LEU A 415 15.90 -12.96 -37.70
CA LEU A 415 15.82 -11.91 -38.69
C LEU A 415 16.64 -10.75 -38.12
N ASP A 416 17.95 -10.92 -38.11
CA ASP A 416 18.91 -9.85 -37.95
C ASP A 416 18.70 -8.90 -39.13
N PRO A 417 18.17 -7.68 -38.91
CA PRO A 417 18.00 -6.72 -39.99
C PRO A 417 19.34 -6.34 -40.64
N GLY A 418 20.48 -6.66 -39.98
CA GLY A 418 21.83 -6.41 -40.46
C GLY A 418 22.42 -7.46 -41.42
N ARG A 419 21.81 -8.64 -41.58
CA ARG A 419 22.36 -9.72 -42.43
C ARG A 419 22.00 -9.64 -43.91
N TYR A 420 21.02 -8.81 -44.29
CA TYR A 420 20.66 -8.61 -45.70
C TYR A 420 21.52 -7.58 -46.42
N MET A 421 22.44 -6.91 -45.71
CA MET A 421 23.32 -5.89 -46.32
C MET A 421 24.82 -6.25 -46.30
N THR A 422 25.25 -7.32 -45.62
CA THR A 422 26.69 -7.49 -45.31
C THR A 422 27.30 -8.85 -45.69
N SER A 423 26.56 -9.80 -46.27
CA SER A 423 27.15 -11.09 -46.69
C SER A 423 27.48 -11.13 -48.18
N GLY A 424 28.37 -10.23 -48.60
CA GLY A 424 29.22 -10.49 -49.76
C GLY A 424 30.26 -11.56 -49.38
N ILE A 425 30.42 -12.56 -50.24
CA ILE A 425 31.46 -13.60 -50.26
C ILE A 425 31.15 -14.84 -49.39
N THR A 426 30.42 -15.80 -49.97
CA THR A 426 30.69 -17.25 -49.84
C THR A 426 29.92 -18.05 -50.90
N ASP A 427 30.66 -18.53 -51.91
CA ASP A 427 30.22 -19.11 -53.20
C ASP A 427 29.59 -20.53 -53.14
N MET A 428 28.88 -20.91 -52.08
CA MET A 428 28.28 -22.25 -52.01
C MET A 428 26.75 -22.24 -51.91
N LYS A 429 26.13 -21.18 -51.36
CA LYS A 429 24.68 -21.11 -51.17
C LYS A 429 23.93 -20.29 -52.23
N SER A 430 24.66 -19.53 -53.06
CA SER A 430 24.08 -18.72 -54.14
C SER A 430 23.64 -19.55 -55.34
N ILE A 431 24.36 -20.63 -55.66
CA ILE A 431 24.10 -21.48 -56.84
C ILE A 431 22.76 -22.22 -56.74
N ASP A 432 22.37 -22.69 -55.56
CA ASP A 432 21.11 -23.42 -55.39
C ASP A 432 19.88 -22.51 -55.45
N PHE A 433 19.99 -21.25 -55.00
CA PHE A 433 18.90 -20.29 -55.11
C PHE A 433 18.71 -19.84 -56.56
N THR A 434 19.80 -19.48 -57.25
CA THR A 434 19.73 -19.07 -58.67
C THR A 434 19.26 -20.21 -59.58
N ASN A 435 19.64 -21.47 -59.33
CA ASN A 435 19.14 -22.61 -60.10
C ASN A 435 17.63 -22.84 -59.89
N ARG A 436 17.15 -22.71 -58.65
CA ARG A 436 15.72 -22.86 -58.35
C ARG A 436 14.90 -21.72 -58.96
N GLU A 437 15.44 -20.51 -58.92
CA GLU A 437 14.83 -19.31 -59.50
C GLU A 437 14.81 -19.39 -61.03
N HIS A 438 15.90 -19.79 -61.68
CA HIS A 438 15.95 -20.01 -63.13
C HIS A 438 15.04 -21.15 -63.60
N SER A 439 14.92 -22.23 -62.82
CA SER A 439 13.98 -23.32 -63.11
C SER A 439 12.52 -22.87 -63.00
N ARG A 440 12.19 -22.02 -62.00
CA ARG A 440 10.88 -21.36 -61.89
C ARG A 440 10.60 -20.45 -63.08
N HIS A 441 11.52 -19.56 -63.43
CA HIS A 441 11.35 -18.63 -64.55
C HIS A 441 11.21 -19.37 -65.89
N THR A 442 11.98 -20.44 -66.10
CA THR A 442 11.86 -21.27 -67.31
C THR A 442 10.51 -21.98 -67.38
N SER A 443 9.96 -22.43 -66.25
CA SER A 443 8.65 -23.07 -66.19
C SER A 443 7.51 -22.07 -66.39
N ILE A 444 7.64 -20.86 -65.84
CA ILE A 444 6.67 -19.77 -66.03
C ILE A 444 6.63 -19.36 -67.49
N ASN A 445 7.77 -19.12 -68.14
CA ASN A 445 7.81 -18.75 -69.56
C ASN A 445 7.23 -19.85 -70.48
N LYS A 446 7.43 -21.14 -70.15
CA LYS A 446 6.81 -22.25 -70.89
C LYS A 446 5.29 -22.25 -70.75
N LEU A 447 4.79 -22.02 -69.54
CA LEU A 447 3.35 -21.95 -69.28
C LEU A 447 2.72 -20.72 -69.92
N GLU A 448 3.41 -19.57 -69.93
CA GLU A 448 2.96 -18.35 -70.60
C GLU A 448 2.87 -18.54 -72.12
N TYR A 449 3.89 -19.15 -72.74
CA TYR A 449 3.85 -19.47 -74.17
C TYR A 449 2.71 -20.44 -74.51
N GLU A 450 2.46 -21.43 -73.65
CA GLU A 450 1.35 -22.36 -73.85
C GLU A 450 -0.01 -21.70 -73.62
N ASN A 451 -0.13 -20.79 -72.66
CA ASN A 451 -1.34 -19.99 -72.44
C ASN A 451 -1.63 -19.10 -73.65
N GLU A 452 -0.61 -18.46 -74.21
CA GLU A 452 -0.75 -17.60 -75.39
C GLU A 452 -1.13 -18.41 -76.64
N ARG A 453 -0.61 -19.64 -76.76
CA ARG A 453 -1.03 -20.59 -77.80
C ARG A 453 -2.48 -21.00 -77.63
N LEU A 454 -2.90 -21.36 -76.42
CA LEU A 454 -4.29 -21.73 -76.11
C LEU A 454 -5.26 -20.56 -76.30
N ARG A 455 -4.87 -19.33 -75.96
CA ARG A 455 -5.64 -18.11 -76.24
C ARG A 455 -5.79 -17.87 -77.73
N ASN A 456 -4.74 -18.06 -78.51
CA ASN A 456 -4.80 -18.00 -79.97
C ASN A 456 -5.68 -19.10 -80.57
N ASP A 457 -5.63 -20.32 -80.03
CA ASP A 457 -6.46 -21.43 -80.49
C ASP A 457 -7.93 -21.23 -80.10
N LEU A 458 -8.23 -20.67 -78.92
CA LEU A 458 -9.56 -20.23 -78.52
C LEU A 458 -10.08 -19.09 -79.40
N ALA A 459 -9.24 -18.11 -79.73
CA ALA A 459 -9.60 -17.03 -80.65
C ALA A 459 -9.89 -17.56 -82.07
N LYS A 460 -9.11 -18.55 -82.54
CA LYS A 460 -9.37 -19.25 -83.81
C LYS A 460 -10.67 -20.05 -83.76
N LEU A 461 -10.95 -20.75 -82.67
CA LEU A 461 -12.22 -21.47 -82.46
C LEU A 461 -13.42 -20.51 -82.41
N HIS A 462 -13.28 -19.34 -81.78
CA HIS A 462 -14.31 -18.30 -81.78
C HIS A 462 -14.50 -17.66 -83.16
N ALA A 463 -13.44 -17.55 -83.96
CA ALA A 463 -13.50 -17.06 -85.34
C ALA A 463 -14.06 -18.10 -86.32
N SER A 464 -13.81 -19.40 -86.09
CA SER A 464 -14.39 -20.50 -86.89
C SER A 464 -15.77 -20.97 -86.40
N GLY A 465 -16.19 -20.52 -85.22
CA GLY A 465 -17.39 -20.97 -84.50
C GLY A 465 -18.54 -19.95 -84.52
N LYS A 466 -18.94 -19.50 -85.71
CA LYS A 466 -20.29 -18.95 -85.94
C LYS A 466 -20.87 -19.52 -87.24
N SER A 467 -21.38 -20.76 -87.16
CA SER A 467 -22.56 -21.20 -87.90
C SER A 467 -23.06 -22.52 -87.30
N THR A 468 -24.39 -22.65 -87.24
CA THR A 468 -25.19 -23.80 -86.75
C THR A 468 -25.26 -23.84 -85.21
N TRP A 469 -26.32 -23.39 -84.53
CA TRP A 469 -27.72 -23.77 -84.70
C TRP A 469 -28.64 -22.67 -84.15
N ALA A 470 -29.51 -22.14 -85.00
CA ALA A 470 -30.66 -21.33 -84.61
C ALA A 470 -31.95 -22.13 -84.92
N HIS A 471 -32.80 -22.24 -83.90
CA HIS A 471 -34.26 -22.47 -83.92
C HIS A 471 -34.82 -23.84 -84.36
N GLN A 472 -35.63 -24.48 -83.48
CA GLN A 472 -37.06 -24.74 -83.74
C GLN A 472 -37.85 -25.15 -82.47
N ASN A 473 -39.15 -24.85 -82.50
CA ASN A 473 -40.17 -24.79 -81.45
C ASN A 473 -40.94 -26.11 -81.14
N THR A 474 -41.65 -26.07 -79.99
CA THR A 474 -43.06 -26.50 -79.69
C THR A 474 -43.51 -27.97 -79.50
N TYR A 475 -44.42 -28.11 -78.50
CA TYR A 475 -45.52 -29.11 -78.30
C TYR A 475 -45.12 -30.53 -77.83
N GLU A 476 -45.81 -31.28 -76.96
CA GLU A 476 -47.08 -31.17 -76.21
C GLU A 476 -47.11 -32.27 -75.08
N GLU A 477 -47.73 -31.94 -73.94
CA GLU A 477 -48.72 -32.75 -73.15
C GLU A 477 -48.43 -34.13 -72.49
N ALA A 478 -49.15 -34.28 -71.35
CA ALA A 478 -49.43 -35.44 -70.49
C ALA A 478 -48.51 -35.60 -69.26
N GLY A 479 -48.97 -35.56 -68.01
CA GLY A 479 -50.32 -35.43 -67.44
C GLY A 479 -50.35 -36.04 -66.02
N ARG A 480 -51.30 -35.56 -65.21
CA ARG A 480 -51.97 -36.19 -64.04
C ARG A 480 -51.51 -35.88 -62.60
N PHE A 481 -52.44 -35.21 -61.89
CA PHE A 481 -53.05 -35.50 -60.56
C PHE A 481 -52.10 -35.59 -59.33
N SER A 482 -52.39 -35.11 -58.12
CA SER A 482 -53.66 -34.75 -57.46
C SER A 482 -53.40 -34.02 -56.12
N HIS A 483 -54.51 -33.51 -55.56
CA HIS A 483 -54.76 -32.79 -54.30
C HIS A 483 -54.00 -33.13 -52.98
N ASP A 484 -53.98 -32.08 -52.14
CA ASP A 484 -54.46 -32.00 -50.73
C ASP A 484 -53.47 -31.95 -49.54
N ARG A 485 -53.80 -30.97 -48.67
CA ARG A 485 -53.62 -30.89 -47.19
C ARG A 485 -52.26 -30.58 -46.54
N GLU A 486 -52.20 -29.40 -45.92
CA GLU A 486 -51.58 -29.14 -44.60
C GLU A 486 -52.15 -30.08 -43.49
N PRO A 487 -51.52 -30.29 -42.30
CA PRO A 487 -50.77 -29.28 -41.51
C PRO A 487 -49.57 -29.75 -40.62
N SER A 488 -48.72 -28.78 -40.26
CA SER A 488 -47.95 -28.60 -39.00
C SER A 488 -47.18 -29.77 -38.33
N ARG A 489 -45.85 -29.60 -38.15
CA ARG A 489 -45.15 -29.69 -36.85
C ARG A 489 -43.64 -29.38 -36.93
N SER A 490 -43.22 -28.46 -36.04
CA SER A 490 -41.91 -28.38 -35.34
C SER A 490 -40.59 -28.43 -36.13
N ALA A 491 -39.86 -27.30 -36.14
CA ALA A 491 -38.43 -27.28 -36.43
C ALA A 491 -37.66 -26.34 -35.46
N THR A 492 -36.85 -26.96 -34.62
CA THR A 492 -35.52 -26.54 -34.10
C THR A 492 -34.62 -27.75 -34.42
N PRO A 493 -33.26 -27.71 -34.53
CA PRO A 493 -32.22 -26.68 -34.27
C PRO A 493 -31.12 -26.69 -35.40
N PRO A 494 -29.78 -26.56 -35.18
CA PRO A 494 -28.89 -25.59 -34.47
C PRO A 494 -27.84 -24.92 -35.42
N LEU A 495 -26.92 -24.11 -34.84
CA LEU A 495 -25.69 -23.53 -35.45
C LEU A 495 -24.82 -24.52 -36.25
N PRO A 496 -23.97 -24.05 -37.21
CA PRO A 496 -22.51 -24.08 -36.97
C PRO A 496 -21.62 -23.01 -37.66
N ALA A 497 -20.49 -22.74 -36.96
CA ALA A 497 -19.09 -22.55 -37.38
C ALA A 497 -18.62 -21.75 -38.64
N LEU A 498 -17.65 -20.86 -38.40
CA LEU A 498 -16.62 -20.36 -39.34
C LEU A 498 -15.75 -21.49 -39.94
N PRO A 499 -15.15 -21.26 -41.12
CA PRO A 499 -13.69 -21.16 -41.16
C PRO A 499 -13.08 -20.13 -42.14
N PHE A 500 -11.83 -19.79 -41.83
CA PHE A 500 -10.79 -19.06 -42.57
C PHE A 500 -10.71 -19.32 -44.10
N GLN A 501 -10.37 -18.28 -44.90
CA GLN A 501 -9.09 -18.20 -45.64
C GLN A 501 -8.89 -16.91 -46.47
N THR A 502 -7.63 -16.50 -46.44
CA THR A 502 -6.83 -15.57 -47.26
C THR A 502 -6.78 -15.87 -48.77
N LYS A 503 -6.68 -14.82 -49.59
CA LYS A 503 -5.77 -14.59 -50.77
C LYS A 503 -6.48 -13.66 -51.78
N GLU A 504 -6.06 -12.42 -52.00
CA GLU A 504 -4.84 -11.89 -52.66
C GLU A 504 -4.90 -11.87 -54.21
N VAL A 505 -4.47 -10.71 -54.72
CA VAL A 505 -3.91 -10.36 -56.04
C VAL A 505 -4.88 -10.06 -57.20
N THR A 506 -4.91 -8.78 -57.65
CA THR A 506 -4.29 -8.42 -58.94
C THR A 506 -4.00 -6.91 -59.08
N SER A 507 -2.72 -6.61 -59.34
CA SER A 507 -2.19 -5.35 -59.90
C SER A 507 -2.45 -5.32 -61.42
N PRO A 508 -2.30 -4.17 -62.11
CA PRO A 508 -1.27 -4.17 -63.17
C PRO A 508 -0.54 -2.82 -63.39
N LEU A 509 0.78 -2.88 -63.22
CA LEU A 509 1.90 -2.55 -64.15
C LEU A 509 1.82 -1.43 -65.24
N VAL A 510 2.99 -0.76 -65.37
CA VAL A 510 3.69 -0.12 -66.53
C VAL A 510 3.60 1.41 -66.72
N SER A 511 4.71 2.13 -66.48
CA SER A 511 5.52 2.76 -67.55
C SER A 511 6.78 3.49 -67.03
N ASP A 512 7.77 3.50 -67.93
CA ASP A 512 9.21 3.74 -67.83
C ASP A 512 9.69 5.20 -67.70
N ASP A 513 11.01 5.28 -67.42
CA ASP A 513 12.00 6.31 -67.79
C ASP A 513 12.00 7.71 -67.14
N GLU A 514 13.02 8.00 -66.33
CA GLU A 514 14.20 8.80 -66.73
C GLU A 514 15.16 9.06 -65.55
N VAL A 515 16.46 9.02 -65.86
CA VAL A 515 17.60 9.19 -64.96
C VAL A 515 17.96 10.68 -64.83
N PHE A 516 18.02 11.22 -63.61
CA PHE A 516 18.94 12.32 -63.25
C PHE A 516 19.51 12.14 -61.83
N PRO A 517 20.80 12.49 -61.61
CA PRO A 517 21.51 12.22 -60.36
C PRO A 517 21.33 13.38 -59.39
N MET A 518 20.76 13.14 -58.22
CA MET A 518 20.74 14.11 -57.12
C MET A 518 21.47 13.55 -55.91
N SER A 519 22.52 14.26 -55.54
CA SER A 519 23.31 14.15 -54.31
C SER A 519 22.44 14.01 -53.05
N PRO A 520 22.96 13.40 -51.97
CA PRO A 520 22.17 13.07 -50.79
C PRO A 520 21.63 14.34 -50.11
N PRO A 521 20.36 14.35 -49.65
CA PRO A 521 19.82 15.49 -48.92
C PRO A 521 20.45 15.57 -47.53
N ASP A 522 20.95 16.77 -47.20
CA ASP A 522 21.34 17.17 -45.85
C ASP A 522 20.24 16.81 -44.85
N ILE A 523 20.64 16.12 -43.79
CA ILE A 523 19.76 15.65 -42.73
C ILE A 523 19.44 16.83 -41.81
N SER A 524 18.48 17.65 -42.21
CA SER A 524 17.78 18.55 -41.29
C SER A 524 16.27 18.43 -41.53
N PHE A 525 15.70 17.32 -41.09
CA PHE A 525 14.25 17.27 -40.86
C PHE A 525 13.94 18.18 -39.66
N PRO A 526 12.99 19.13 -39.77
CA PRO A 526 12.49 19.81 -38.59
C PRO A 526 11.92 18.73 -37.66
N ALA A 527 12.37 18.68 -36.40
CA ALA A 527 11.70 17.87 -35.40
C ALA A 527 10.20 18.17 -35.48
N SER A 528 9.35 17.14 -35.48
CA SER A 528 7.90 17.33 -35.58
C SER A 528 7.46 18.38 -34.54
N LEU A 529 6.47 19.22 -34.88
CA LEU A 529 5.97 20.28 -33.99
C LEU A 529 5.68 19.76 -32.56
N ALA A 530 5.25 18.50 -32.45
CA ALA A 530 5.04 17.78 -31.19
C ALA A 530 6.35 17.51 -30.42
N ALA A 531 7.43 17.10 -31.10
CA ALA A 531 8.73 16.89 -30.48
C ALA A 531 9.35 18.22 -30.02
N GLN A 532 9.18 19.31 -30.79
CA GLN A 532 9.64 20.63 -30.39
C GLN A 532 8.87 21.16 -29.16
N HIS A 533 7.54 20.97 -29.12
CA HIS A 533 6.72 21.34 -27.96
C HIS A 533 7.09 20.50 -26.73
N PHE A 534 7.37 19.21 -26.89
CA PHE A 534 7.80 18.36 -25.80
C PHE A 534 9.14 18.81 -25.21
N LEU A 535 10.12 19.15 -26.05
CA LEU A 535 11.42 19.63 -25.60
C LEU A 535 11.32 20.99 -24.88
N LEU A 536 10.48 21.91 -25.35
CA LEU A 536 10.24 23.19 -24.67
C LEU A 536 9.56 23.02 -23.31
N GLU A 537 8.59 22.10 -23.22
CA GLU A 537 7.94 21.80 -21.93
C GLU A 537 8.91 21.12 -20.97
N GLU A 538 9.81 20.25 -21.47
CA GLU A 538 10.83 19.61 -20.66
C GLU A 538 11.88 20.61 -20.16
N GLU A 539 12.29 21.55 -21.00
CA GLU A 539 13.19 22.64 -20.60
C GLU A 539 12.54 23.55 -19.55
N LYS A 540 11.24 23.81 -19.66
CA LYS A 540 10.47 24.56 -18.66
C LYS A 540 10.40 23.81 -17.34
N ARG A 541 10.08 22.51 -17.36
CA ARG A 541 10.09 21.64 -16.16
C ARG A 541 11.48 21.62 -15.49
N ALA A 542 12.55 21.56 -16.28
CA ALA A 542 13.91 21.59 -15.77
C ALA A 542 14.22 22.91 -15.03
N LYS A 543 13.83 24.07 -15.61
CA LYS A 543 14.00 25.38 -14.97
C LYS A 543 13.16 25.55 -13.69
N GLU A 544 11.94 25.01 -13.67
CA GLU A 544 11.10 25.02 -12.47
C GLU A 544 11.70 24.16 -11.35
N LEU A 545 12.24 22.99 -11.69
CA LEU A 545 12.93 22.11 -10.75
C LEU A 545 14.21 22.77 -10.21
N GLU A 546 14.99 23.41 -11.07
CA GLU A 546 16.19 24.16 -10.68
C GLU A 546 15.84 25.29 -9.71
N LYS A 547 14.77 26.05 -9.98
CA LYS A 547 14.30 27.11 -9.08
C LYS A 547 13.85 26.56 -7.73
N LEU A 548 13.17 25.42 -7.71
CA LEU A 548 12.74 24.76 -6.47
C LEU A 548 13.95 24.27 -5.65
N LEU A 549 14.93 23.66 -6.31
CA LEU A 549 16.19 23.24 -5.69
C LEU A 549 16.95 24.42 -5.10
N ASN A 550 17.11 25.51 -5.84
CA ASN A 550 17.77 26.72 -5.34
C ASN A 550 17.04 27.31 -4.13
N THR A 551 15.71 27.35 -4.15
CA THR A 551 14.91 27.82 -3.00
C THR A 551 15.12 26.95 -1.77
N HIS A 552 15.20 25.62 -1.95
CA HIS A 552 15.43 24.69 -0.85
C HIS A 552 16.86 24.80 -0.30
N ILE A 553 17.86 25.01 -1.18
CA ILE A 553 19.25 25.27 -0.78
C ILE A 553 19.33 26.55 0.05
N ASP A 554 18.68 27.64 -0.38
CA ASP A 554 18.64 28.91 0.37
C ASP A 554 17.98 28.77 1.74
N GLU A 555 16.95 27.95 1.85
CA GLU A 555 16.26 27.67 3.11
C GLU A 555 17.12 26.82 4.05
N LEU A 556 17.82 25.82 3.52
CA LEU A 556 18.81 25.02 4.26
C LEU A 556 19.98 25.88 4.74
N GLN A 557 20.48 26.80 3.93
CA GLN A 557 21.52 27.75 4.32
C GLN A 557 21.03 28.66 5.44
N ARG A 558 19.83 29.24 5.32
CA ARG A 558 19.21 30.05 6.39
C ARG A 558 19.03 29.26 7.69
N HIS A 559 18.56 28.02 7.62
CA HIS A 559 18.40 27.18 8.81
C HIS A 559 19.74 26.84 9.46
N THR A 560 20.76 26.60 8.64
CA THR A 560 22.14 26.34 9.10
C THR A 560 22.72 27.58 9.76
N GLU A 561 22.60 28.76 9.16
CA GLU A 561 23.03 30.04 9.73
C GLU A 561 22.30 30.37 11.03
N PHE A 562 20.97 30.18 11.07
CA PHE A 562 20.17 30.37 12.27
C PHE A 562 20.65 29.47 13.41
N THR A 563 20.89 28.20 13.10
CA THR A 563 21.38 27.21 14.07
C THR A 563 22.77 27.60 14.56
N LEU A 564 23.69 27.94 13.65
CA LEU A 564 25.04 28.37 13.99
C LEU A 564 25.03 29.62 14.87
N ASN A 565 24.21 30.62 14.53
CA ASN A 565 24.09 31.86 15.29
C ASN A 565 23.47 31.63 16.68
N LYS A 566 22.48 30.73 16.79
CA LYS A 566 21.89 30.31 18.08
C LYS A 566 22.95 29.74 19.02
N TYR A 567 23.81 28.83 18.53
CA TYR A 567 24.86 28.22 19.35
C TYR A 567 26.05 29.15 19.59
N THR A 568 26.35 30.05 18.65
CA THR A 568 27.44 31.03 18.82
C THR A 568 27.06 32.10 19.84
N LYS A 569 25.83 32.61 19.83
CA LYS A 569 25.29 33.52 20.87
C LYS A 569 25.21 32.84 22.24
N LEU A 570 24.85 31.55 22.29
CA LEU A 570 24.84 30.78 23.55
C LEU A 570 26.25 30.60 24.14
N LYS A 571 27.29 30.57 23.29
CA LYS A 571 28.69 30.48 23.71
C LYS A 571 29.24 31.83 24.20
N GLN A 572 28.78 32.95 23.63
CA GLN A 572 29.17 34.30 24.05
C GLN A 572 28.53 34.71 25.40
N ASN A 573 27.28 34.29 25.66
CA ASN A 573 26.58 34.53 26.93
C ASN A 573 27.08 33.66 28.10
N ARG A 574 28.02 32.73 27.88
CA ARG A 574 28.69 31.94 28.93
C ARG A 574 30.05 32.50 29.36
N HIS A 575 30.49 33.60 28.75
CA HIS A 575 31.78 34.25 29.02
C HIS A 575 31.65 35.69 29.55
N ILE A 576 30.45 36.09 29.98
CA ILE A 576 30.18 37.26 30.82
C ILE A 576 29.62 36.72 32.13
#